data_AF-A0A656G9A1-F1
#
_entry.id   AF-A0A656G9A1-F1
#
_cell.length_a   1.000
_cell.length_b   1.000
_cell.length_c   1.000
_cell.angle_alpha   90.00
_cell.angle_beta   90.00
_cell.angle_gamma   90.00
#
_symmetry.space_group_name_H-M   'P 1'
#
loop_
_entity.id
_entity.type
_entity.pdbx_description
1 polymer ?
#
loop_
_entity_poly.entity_id
_entity_poly.type
_entity_poly.pdbx_seq_one_letter_code
_entity_poly.pdbx_strand_id
1 'polypeptide(L)'
;MINDSLRWRLLWNLALLLVVLMLASGMSAYWNGREVADTAYDRTLLASARTIAAGLTQRDGTLSADIPYVALDTFAYDSEGRIYYQVNDIHQKLISGYENLPSPPPGTLRTDDYPALAKFYNGIYQGQDVRVVSLLKPVTDPGMNGTAEIRVAETQEARKGMARSLMADTLLRLGMLGGGALLLVWFTVSAALRPLERLRTAVEERQPDDLRSLPMVEVQHELRPLVGALNHFTERLRLQFERQAQFIADAAHELRTPLAALKARVELGLRERDPQHWRSTLESAALGTDRLTHLANQLLSLARIENGARAIAEGGAQQLDLSQLARELGMAMAPLAHSRGVALA
;
A
#
# COMPACT_ATOMS: atom_id res chain seq x y z
N MET A 1 -1.68 9.76 17.82
CA MET A 1 -2.85 9.10 17.20
C MET A 1 -2.92 9.34 15.69
N ILE A 2 -1.83 9.13 14.92
CA ILE A 2 -1.79 9.47 13.48
C ILE A 2 -1.96 8.23 12.56
N ASN A 3 -2.01 7.00 13.11
CA ASN A 3 -1.71 5.80 12.32
C ASN A 3 -2.89 4.96 11.78
N ASP A 4 -4.17 5.32 11.98
CA ASP A 4 -5.29 4.47 11.52
C ASP A 4 -6.04 4.98 10.29
N SER A 5 -5.45 5.88 9.50
CA SER A 5 -6.04 6.22 8.20
C SER A 5 -5.58 5.25 7.11
N LEU A 6 -6.53 4.65 6.39
CA LEU A 6 -6.27 3.82 5.20
C LEU A 6 -5.39 4.58 4.18
N ARG A 7 -5.56 5.90 4.12
CA ARG A 7 -4.75 6.86 3.35
C ARG A 7 -3.26 6.74 3.71
N TRP A 8 -2.92 6.85 4.99
CA TRP A 8 -1.54 6.80 5.45
C TRP A 8 -0.89 5.44 5.20
N ARG A 9 -1.64 4.35 5.40
CA ARG A 9 -1.13 2.99 5.17
C ARG A 9 -0.82 2.73 3.69
N LEU A 10 -1.68 3.19 2.79
CA LEU A 10 -1.44 3.09 1.34
C LEU A 10 -0.24 3.92 0.90
N LEU A 11 -0.17 5.19 1.33
CA LEU A 11 0.95 6.07 1.00
C LEU A 11 2.27 5.53 1.54
N TRP A 12 2.27 5.00 2.76
CA TRP A 12 3.46 4.44 3.38
C TRP A 12 3.97 3.19 2.67
N ASN A 13 3.07 2.25 2.33
CA ASN A 13 3.44 1.05 1.60
C ASN A 13 3.99 1.37 0.20
N LEU A 14 3.38 2.35 -0.47
CA LEU A 14 3.80 2.75 -1.81
C LEU A 14 5.12 3.52 -1.77
N ALA A 15 5.32 4.39 -0.76
CA ALA A 15 6.60 5.04 -0.52
C ALA A 15 7.71 4.02 -0.22
N LEU A 16 7.42 3.02 0.61
CA LEU A 16 8.36 1.94 0.91
C LEU A 16 8.76 1.18 -0.35
N LEU A 17 7.78 0.77 -1.18
CA LEU A 17 8.03 0.10 -2.46
C LEU A 17 8.92 0.96 -3.37
N LEU A 18 8.64 2.26 -3.45
CA LEU A 18 9.35 3.19 -4.32
C LEU A 18 10.80 3.39 -3.84
N VAL A 19 11.01 3.50 -2.53
CA VAL A 19 12.36 3.53 -1.94
C VAL A 19 13.13 2.24 -2.23
N VAL A 20 12.50 1.08 -2.10
CA VAL A 20 13.13 -0.21 -2.42
C VAL A 20 13.51 -0.28 -3.90
N LEU A 21 12.63 0.14 -4.81
CA LEU A 21 12.91 0.20 -6.25
C LEU A 21 14.02 1.21 -6.59
N MET A 22 14.06 2.37 -5.92
CA MET A 22 15.14 3.35 -6.08
C MET A 22 16.49 2.78 -5.62
N LEU A 23 16.52 2.10 -4.48
CA LEU A 23 17.73 1.45 -3.98
C LEU A 23 18.21 0.33 -4.92
N ALA A 24 17.29 -0.52 -5.39
CA ALA A 24 17.60 -1.57 -6.35
C ALA A 24 18.13 -1.00 -7.68
N SER A 25 17.50 0.05 -8.19
CA SER A 25 17.92 0.72 -9.43
C SER A 25 19.26 1.43 -9.27
N GLY A 26 19.48 2.13 -8.13
CA GLY A 26 20.77 2.76 -7.83
C GLY A 26 21.90 1.75 -7.66
N MET A 27 21.61 0.61 -7.02
CA MET A 27 22.56 -0.50 -6.89
C MET A 27 22.86 -1.13 -8.26
N SER A 28 21.85 -1.37 -9.10
CA SER A 28 22.04 -1.86 -10.46
C SER A 28 22.86 -0.90 -11.32
N ALA A 29 22.59 0.40 -11.26
CA ALA A 29 23.36 1.43 -11.97
C ALA A 29 24.83 1.46 -11.52
N TYR A 30 25.09 1.30 -10.22
CA TYR A 30 26.45 1.21 -9.69
C TYR A 30 27.21 -0.01 -10.21
N TRP A 31 26.54 -1.16 -10.32
CA TRP A 31 27.17 -2.40 -10.79
C TRP A 31 27.41 -2.37 -12.31
N ASN A 32 26.39 -2.00 -13.09
CA ASN A 32 26.49 -1.92 -14.55
C ASN A 32 27.49 -0.85 -15.02
N GLY A 33 27.56 0.30 -14.34
CA GLY A 33 28.46 1.39 -14.72
C GLY A 33 29.94 1.05 -14.55
N ARG A 34 30.27 0.16 -13.60
CA ARG A 34 31.66 -0.19 -13.30
C ARG A 34 32.25 -1.17 -14.31
N GLU A 35 31.48 -2.18 -14.71
CA GLU A 35 31.93 -3.24 -15.62
C GLU A 35 32.11 -2.74 -17.06
N VAL A 36 31.16 -1.94 -17.57
CA VAL A 36 31.24 -1.36 -18.93
C VAL A 36 32.39 -0.37 -19.07
N ALA A 37 32.67 0.40 -18.01
CA ALA A 37 33.78 1.33 -17.99
C ALA A 37 35.12 0.59 -18.06
N ASP A 38 35.33 -0.41 -17.21
CA ASP A 38 36.62 -1.11 -17.10
C ASP A 38 37.08 -1.71 -18.45
N THR A 39 36.16 -2.31 -19.23
CA THR A 39 36.50 -2.87 -20.54
C THR A 39 36.89 -1.82 -21.58
N ALA A 40 36.18 -0.68 -21.61
CA ALA A 40 36.50 0.42 -22.52
C ALA A 40 37.86 1.05 -22.20
N TYR A 41 38.20 1.16 -20.92
CA TYR A 41 39.48 1.70 -20.46
C TYR A 41 40.65 0.75 -20.71
N ASP A 42 40.48 -0.54 -20.45
CA ASP A 42 41.52 -1.53 -20.72
C ASP A 42 41.86 -1.57 -22.23
N ARG A 43 40.88 -1.30 -23.10
CA ARG A 43 41.11 -1.12 -24.54
C ARG A 43 42.00 0.08 -24.86
N THR A 44 41.74 1.22 -24.23
CA THR A 44 42.53 2.46 -24.42
C THR A 44 43.97 2.26 -23.91
N LEU A 45 44.14 1.70 -22.72
CA LEU A 45 45.46 1.39 -22.15
C LEU A 45 46.26 0.43 -23.04
N LEU A 46 45.62 -0.62 -23.57
CA LEU A 46 46.27 -1.55 -24.48
C LEU A 46 46.66 -0.89 -25.80
N ALA A 47 45.84 0.02 -26.33
CA ALA A 47 46.19 0.80 -27.51
C ALA A 47 47.43 1.68 -27.24
N SER A 48 47.50 2.33 -26.08
CA SER A 48 48.67 3.11 -25.65
C SER A 48 49.93 2.25 -25.56
N ALA A 49 49.82 1.07 -24.93
CA ALA A 49 50.93 0.13 -24.82
C ALA A 49 51.41 -0.38 -26.19
N ARG A 50 50.50 -0.64 -27.13
CA ARG A 50 50.84 -1.05 -28.50
C ARG A 50 51.54 0.05 -29.28
N THR A 51 51.11 1.31 -29.14
CA THR A 51 51.75 2.45 -29.79
C THR A 51 53.19 2.64 -29.29
N ILE A 52 53.40 2.55 -27.97
CA ILE A 52 54.76 2.61 -27.39
C ILE A 52 55.59 1.41 -27.86
N ALA A 53 55.00 0.21 -27.89
CA ALA A 53 55.66 -0.99 -28.38
C ALA A 53 56.05 -0.88 -29.86
N ALA A 54 55.28 -0.18 -30.69
CA ALA A 54 55.59 0.03 -32.11
C ALA A 54 56.79 0.99 -32.33
N GLY A 55 57.03 1.94 -31.42
CA GLY A 55 58.18 2.85 -31.45
C GLY A 55 59.51 2.24 -30.95
N LEU A 56 59.50 0.98 -30.51
CA LEU A 56 60.73 0.28 -30.13
C LEU A 56 61.52 -0.10 -31.38
N THR A 57 62.67 0.56 -31.56
CA THR A 57 63.60 0.32 -32.66
C THR A 57 64.95 -0.15 -32.10
N GLN A 58 65.68 -0.95 -32.86
CA GLN A 58 67.01 -1.38 -32.47
C GLN A 58 68.04 -0.41 -33.06
N ARG A 59 68.91 0.15 -32.23
CA ARG A 59 70.03 1.00 -32.67
C ARG A 59 71.29 0.55 -31.96
N ASP A 60 72.32 0.20 -32.74
CA ASP A 60 73.64 -0.19 -32.24
C ASP A 60 73.65 -1.37 -31.23
N GLY A 61 72.82 -2.39 -31.47
CA GLY A 61 72.77 -3.58 -30.60
C GLY A 61 72.15 -3.29 -29.22
N THR A 62 71.45 -2.17 -29.06
CA THR A 62 70.63 -1.85 -27.87
C THR A 62 69.21 -1.51 -28.32
N LEU A 63 68.20 -1.94 -27.53
CA LEU A 63 66.84 -1.49 -27.76
C LEU A 63 66.72 -0.02 -27.37
N SER A 64 66.24 0.81 -28.31
CA SER A 64 65.98 2.22 -28.10
C SER A 64 64.51 2.51 -28.36
N ALA A 65 63.88 3.24 -27.46
CA ALA A 65 62.50 3.67 -27.61
C ALA A 65 62.47 5.09 -28.19
N ASP A 66 62.18 5.22 -29.48
CA ASP A 66 61.93 6.52 -30.09
C ASP A 66 60.42 6.79 -30.01
N ILE A 67 60.01 7.39 -28.89
CA ILE A 67 58.59 7.58 -28.57
C ILE A 67 58.18 8.94 -29.15
N PRO A 68 57.29 8.99 -30.16
CA PRO A 68 56.83 10.26 -30.70
C PRO A 68 56.11 11.06 -29.61
N TYR A 69 56.51 12.31 -29.38
CA TYR A 69 55.90 13.21 -28.39
C TYR A 69 54.37 13.35 -28.56
N VAL A 70 53.87 13.14 -29.79
CA VAL A 70 52.44 13.17 -30.15
C VAL A 70 51.62 12.04 -29.49
N ALA A 71 52.25 10.90 -29.17
CA ALA A 71 51.59 9.85 -28.39
C ALA A 71 51.26 10.38 -26.98
N LEU A 72 52.19 11.10 -26.34
CA LEU A 72 52.01 11.70 -25.01
C LEU A 72 50.95 12.82 -24.99
N ASP A 73 50.77 13.54 -26.09
CA ASP A 73 49.82 14.66 -26.20
C ASP A 73 48.36 14.19 -26.37
N THR A 74 48.14 13.10 -27.12
CA THR A 74 46.81 12.46 -27.25
C THR A 74 46.35 11.83 -25.93
N PHE A 75 47.31 11.45 -25.07
CA PHE A 75 47.08 10.92 -23.71
C PHE A 75 46.72 12.01 -22.68
N ALA A 76 47.08 13.27 -22.92
CA ALA A 76 46.90 14.36 -21.96
C ALA A 76 45.56 15.11 -22.09
N TYR A 77 44.88 15.01 -23.24
CA TYR A 77 43.71 15.86 -23.54
C TYR A 77 42.34 15.20 -23.28
N ASP A 78 42.24 13.87 -23.36
CA ASP A 78 40.96 13.14 -23.21
C ASP A 78 40.79 12.49 -21.81
N SER A 79 41.89 12.36 -21.07
CA SER A 79 41.93 11.80 -19.72
C SER A 79 42.36 12.88 -18.72
N GLU A 80 41.49 13.23 -17.77
CA GLU A 80 41.86 14.02 -16.58
C GLU A 80 42.91 13.30 -15.69
N GLY A 81 43.26 12.05 -16.01
CA GLY A 81 44.26 11.23 -15.35
C GLY A 81 45.69 11.43 -15.88
N ARG A 82 46.68 11.19 -15.03
CA ARG A 82 48.10 11.16 -15.42
C ARG A 82 48.45 9.79 -15.96
N ILE A 83 49.14 9.75 -17.11
CA ILE A 83 49.64 8.52 -17.72
C ILE A 83 51.15 8.40 -17.46
N TYR A 84 51.55 7.24 -16.97
CA TYR A 84 52.94 6.83 -16.76
C TYR A 84 53.24 5.63 -17.63
N TYR A 85 54.46 5.54 -18.16
CA TYR A 85 54.90 4.38 -18.93
C TYR A 85 56.29 3.93 -18.51
N GLN A 86 56.59 2.65 -18.72
CA GLN A 86 57.88 2.04 -18.46
C GLN A 86 58.17 1.02 -19.56
N VAL A 87 59.35 1.11 -20.17
CA VAL A 87 59.82 0.16 -21.18
C VAL A 87 61.06 -0.55 -20.65
N ASN A 88 60.96 -1.86 -20.45
CA ASN A 88 62.05 -2.70 -19.99
C ASN A 88 62.55 -3.60 -21.13
N ASP A 89 63.87 -3.74 -21.20
CA ASP A 89 64.56 -4.64 -22.13
C ASP A 89 64.34 -6.12 -21.77
N ILE A 90 64.85 -7.03 -22.60
CA ILE A 90 64.83 -8.49 -22.40
C ILE A 90 65.48 -8.93 -21.07
N HIS A 91 66.35 -8.08 -20.49
CA HIS A 91 66.98 -8.28 -19.18
C HIS A 91 66.27 -7.54 -18.04
N GLN A 92 65.04 -7.06 -18.25
CA GLN A 92 64.27 -6.27 -17.28
C GLN A 92 64.95 -4.94 -16.86
N LYS A 93 65.89 -4.46 -17.68
CA LYS A 93 66.55 -3.15 -17.49
C LYS A 93 65.70 -2.05 -18.13
N LEU A 94 65.49 -0.95 -17.43
CA LEU A 94 64.78 0.21 -17.97
C LEU A 94 65.50 0.77 -19.20
N ILE A 95 64.77 0.87 -20.30
CA ILE A 95 65.19 1.53 -21.55
C ILE A 95 64.70 2.98 -21.55
N SER A 96 63.41 3.18 -21.25
CA SER A 96 62.75 4.49 -21.33
C SER A 96 61.50 4.55 -20.45
N GLY A 97 61.17 5.75 -19.97
CA GLY A 97 60.00 6.03 -19.15
C GLY A 97 60.30 6.18 -17.66
N TYR A 98 59.29 5.91 -16.84
CA TYR A 98 59.28 6.11 -15.39
C TYR A 98 59.78 4.87 -14.65
N GLU A 99 60.55 5.10 -13.58
CA GLU A 99 61.04 4.03 -12.70
C GLU A 99 59.95 3.54 -11.73
N ASN A 100 60.10 2.29 -11.29
CA ASN A 100 59.30 1.67 -10.23
C ASN A 100 57.80 1.59 -10.48
N LEU A 101 57.36 1.45 -11.74
CA LEU A 101 55.97 1.06 -12.00
C LEU A 101 55.71 -0.34 -11.38
N PRO A 102 54.58 -0.52 -10.68
CA PRO A 102 54.28 -1.76 -10.00
C PRO A 102 54.27 -2.91 -11.01
N SER A 103 54.88 -4.04 -10.64
CA SER A 103 54.87 -5.24 -11.48
C SER A 103 53.56 -6.02 -11.28
N PRO A 104 53.13 -6.83 -12.26
CA PRO A 104 51.92 -7.65 -12.13
C PRO A 104 52.02 -8.59 -10.90
N PRO A 105 51.04 -8.59 -9.99
CA PRO A 105 51.04 -9.48 -8.82
C PRO A 105 51.13 -10.96 -9.22
N PRO A 106 51.74 -11.83 -8.39
CA PRO A 106 51.80 -13.27 -8.66
C PRO A 106 50.39 -13.84 -8.87
N GLY A 107 50.17 -14.53 -9.99
CA GLY A 107 48.86 -15.10 -10.34
C GLY A 107 47.95 -14.23 -11.22
N THR A 108 48.40 -13.04 -11.66
CA THR A 108 47.66 -12.28 -12.70
C THR A 108 47.64 -13.05 -14.02
N LEU A 109 46.43 -13.42 -14.43
CA LEU A 109 46.14 -14.07 -15.70
C LEU A 109 46.36 -13.10 -16.86
N ARG A 110 46.62 -13.67 -18.05
CA ARG A 110 46.60 -12.90 -19.29
C ARG A 110 45.15 -12.60 -19.64
N THR A 111 44.93 -11.46 -20.28
CA THR A 111 43.61 -11.16 -20.84
C THR A 111 43.31 -12.14 -21.99
N ASP A 112 42.09 -12.68 -22.00
CA ASP A 112 41.57 -13.44 -23.14
C ASP A 112 40.72 -12.54 -24.07
N ASP A 113 40.41 -11.32 -23.64
CA ASP A 113 39.57 -10.36 -24.36
C ASP A 113 40.27 -9.82 -25.63
N TYR A 114 41.60 -9.91 -25.68
CA TYR A 114 42.41 -9.39 -26.77
C TYR A 114 43.53 -10.36 -27.15
N PRO A 115 43.87 -10.52 -28.44
CA PRO A 115 45.01 -11.31 -28.89
C PRO A 115 46.32 -10.55 -28.64
N ALA A 116 46.68 -10.39 -27.37
CA ALA A 116 47.89 -9.72 -26.92
C ALA A 116 48.47 -10.47 -25.72
N LEU A 117 49.80 -10.46 -25.58
CA LEU A 117 50.46 -10.93 -24.37
C LEU A 117 50.37 -9.85 -23.28
N ALA A 118 49.14 -9.48 -22.93
CA ALA A 118 48.84 -8.38 -22.03
C ALA A 118 48.26 -8.88 -20.70
N LYS A 119 48.59 -8.17 -19.61
CA LYS A 119 48.01 -8.35 -18.28
C LYS A 119 47.52 -7.02 -17.76
N PHE A 120 46.28 -6.97 -17.28
CA PHE A 120 45.72 -5.79 -16.63
C PHE A 120 45.65 -6.00 -15.12
N TYR A 121 46.06 -5.00 -14.35
CA TYR A 121 46.03 -5.06 -12.89
C TYR A 121 45.98 -3.67 -12.28
N ASN A 122 45.57 -3.63 -11.02
CA ASN A 122 45.59 -2.40 -10.23
C ASN A 122 46.87 -2.36 -9.41
N GLY A 123 47.43 -1.17 -9.25
CA GLY A 123 48.62 -0.92 -8.44
C GLY A 123 48.57 0.43 -7.76
N ILE A 124 49.57 0.70 -6.93
CA ILE A 124 49.76 2.00 -6.30
C ILE A 124 51.08 2.56 -6.83
N TYR A 125 51.04 3.77 -7.39
CA TYR A 125 52.24 4.46 -7.88
C TYR A 125 52.23 5.89 -7.37
N GLN A 126 53.32 6.31 -6.72
CA GLN A 126 53.45 7.63 -6.09
C GLN A 126 52.28 8.00 -5.16
N GLY A 127 51.74 7.02 -4.43
CA GLY A 127 50.61 7.20 -3.50
C GLY A 127 49.24 7.31 -4.15
N GLN A 128 49.13 7.14 -5.48
CA GLN A 128 47.87 7.17 -6.21
C GLN A 128 47.47 5.77 -6.72
N ASP A 129 46.17 5.47 -6.71
CA ASP A 129 45.62 4.26 -7.33
C ASP A 129 45.79 4.34 -8.85
N VAL A 130 46.47 3.37 -9.46
CA VAL A 130 46.70 3.29 -10.91
C VAL A 130 46.17 1.99 -11.49
N ARG A 131 45.59 2.06 -12.70
CA ARG A 131 45.29 0.88 -13.53
C ARG A 131 46.46 0.70 -14.49
N VAL A 132 47.03 -0.50 -14.55
CA VAL A 132 48.25 -0.80 -15.31
C VAL A 132 47.99 -1.92 -16.31
N VAL A 133 48.47 -1.73 -17.54
CA VAL A 133 48.64 -2.80 -18.52
C VAL A 133 50.12 -3.14 -18.64
N SER A 134 50.47 -4.42 -18.55
CA SER A 134 51.79 -4.94 -18.92
C SER A 134 51.65 -5.70 -20.24
N LEU A 135 52.29 -5.20 -21.30
CA LEU A 135 52.33 -5.79 -22.63
C LEU A 135 53.71 -6.37 -22.90
N LEU A 136 53.75 -7.65 -23.26
CA LEU A 136 54.97 -8.35 -23.63
C LEU A 136 55.12 -8.38 -25.15
N LYS A 137 56.20 -7.77 -25.67
CA LYS A 137 56.54 -7.76 -27.09
C LYS A 137 57.73 -8.71 -27.33
N PRO A 138 57.57 -9.78 -28.12
CA PRO A 138 58.72 -10.62 -28.50
C PRO A 138 59.65 -9.79 -29.40
N VAL A 139 60.95 -9.84 -29.08
CA VAL A 139 62.01 -9.25 -29.91
C VAL A 139 62.82 -10.41 -30.45
N THR A 140 62.90 -10.51 -31.77
CA THR A 140 63.61 -11.58 -32.47
C THR A 140 64.54 -10.92 -33.47
N ASP A 141 65.73 -10.55 -33.00
CA ASP A 141 66.78 -9.97 -33.82
C ASP A 141 68.08 -10.80 -33.67
N PRO A 142 68.99 -10.75 -34.65
CA PRO A 142 70.26 -11.47 -34.57
C PRO A 142 71.08 -11.02 -33.35
N GLY A 143 71.11 -11.84 -32.29
CA GLY A 143 71.83 -11.56 -31.04
C GLY A 143 70.97 -11.14 -29.84
N MET A 144 69.66 -10.95 -30.03
CA MET A 144 68.70 -10.67 -28.95
C MET A 144 67.43 -11.51 -29.14
N ASN A 145 67.30 -12.56 -28.33
CA ASN A 145 66.10 -13.38 -28.24
C ASN A 145 65.50 -13.20 -26.85
N GLY A 146 64.36 -12.53 -26.77
CA GLY A 146 63.69 -12.29 -25.51
C GLY A 146 62.39 -11.55 -25.69
N THR A 147 61.84 -11.08 -24.59
CA THR A 147 60.58 -10.35 -24.58
C THR A 147 60.80 -9.03 -23.86
N ALA A 148 60.59 -7.93 -24.58
CA ALA A 148 60.55 -6.60 -23.98
C ALA A 148 59.20 -6.42 -23.27
N GLU A 149 59.22 -5.76 -22.12
CA GLU A 149 58.01 -5.48 -21.35
C GLU A 149 57.68 -4.00 -21.39
N ILE A 150 56.46 -3.67 -21.81
CA ILE A 150 55.93 -2.32 -21.85
C ILE A 150 54.83 -2.22 -20.81
N ARG A 151 55.02 -1.38 -19.79
CA ARG A 151 53.98 -1.07 -18.79
C ARG A 151 53.43 0.31 -19.04
N VAL A 152 52.11 0.44 -19.03
CA VAL A 152 51.42 1.74 -19.10
C VAL A 152 50.43 1.80 -17.96
N ALA A 153 50.48 2.87 -17.17
CA ALA A 153 49.67 3.09 -15.99
C ALA A 153 48.90 4.41 -16.11
N GLU A 154 47.64 4.42 -15.73
CA GLU A 154 46.81 5.64 -15.68
C GLU A 154 46.24 5.83 -14.27
N THR A 155 46.23 7.07 -13.76
CA THR A 155 45.67 7.39 -12.43
C THR A 155 44.14 7.28 -12.41
N GLN A 156 43.61 6.69 -11.34
CA GLN A 156 42.17 6.51 -11.17
C GLN A 156 41.48 7.69 -10.45
N GLU A 157 42.21 8.74 -10.06
CA GLU A 157 41.65 9.85 -9.25
C GLU A 157 40.63 10.71 -10.01
N ALA A 158 40.87 10.99 -11.31
CA ALA A 158 39.91 11.64 -12.19
C ALA A 158 38.54 10.93 -12.20
N ARG A 159 38.53 9.61 -12.02
CA ARG A 159 37.31 8.80 -11.98
C ARG A 159 36.47 9.02 -10.73
N LYS A 160 37.09 9.32 -9.57
CA LYS A 160 36.35 9.49 -8.31
C LYS A 160 35.48 10.75 -8.34
N GLY A 161 35.92 11.80 -9.05
CA GLY A 161 35.14 13.03 -9.27
C GLY A 161 33.95 12.80 -10.22
N MET A 162 34.21 12.19 -11.39
CA MET A 162 33.19 11.92 -12.41
C MET A 162 32.15 10.89 -11.95
N ALA A 163 32.55 9.82 -11.26
CA ALA A 163 31.60 8.85 -10.70
C ALA A 163 30.69 9.50 -9.66
N ARG A 164 31.20 10.44 -8.86
CA ARG A 164 30.42 11.14 -7.83
C ARG A 164 29.41 12.11 -8.44
N SER A 165 29.75 12.79 -9.55
CA SER A 165 28.82 13.66 -10.27
C SER A 165 27.73 12.84 -10.98
N LEU A 166 28.09 11.72 -11.62
CA LEU A 166 27.12 10.79 -12.23
C LEU A 166 26.19 10.17 -11.19
N MET A 167 26.70 9.79 -10.02
CA MET A 167 25.89 9.31 -8.90
C MET A 167 24.93 10.39 -8.38
N ALA A 168 25.43 11.61 -8.16
CA ALA A 168 24.60 12.71 -7.69
C ALA A 168 23.46 13.00 -8.67
N ASP A 169 23.76 13.07 -9.96
CA ASP A 169 22.77 13.34 -11.00
C ASP A 169 21.75 12.19 -11.15
N THR A 170 22.21 10.93 -11.04
CA THR A 170 21.30 9.76 -11.04
C THR A 170 20.38 9.76 -9.82
N LEU A 171 20.91 10.07 -8.63
CA LEU A 171 20.11 10.17 -7.40
C LEU A 171 19.10 11.32 -7.48
N LEU A 172 19.49 12.45 -8.05
CA LEU A 172 18.62 13.62 -8.23
C LEU A 172 17.47 13.30 -9.19
N ARG A 173 17.76 12.68 -10.35
CA ARG A 173 16.74 12.23 -11.31
C ARG A 173 15.78 11.19 -10.72
N LEU A 174 16.31 10.17 -10.04
CA LEU A 174 15.47 9.18 -9.36
C LEU A 174 14.64 9.82 -8.24
N GLY A 175 15.22 10.75 -7.48
CA GLY A 175 14.53 11.49 -6.43
C GLY A 175 13.40 12.36 -6.97
N MET A 176 13.61 13.05 -8.09
CA MET A 176 12.57 13.83 -8.78
C MET A 176 11.44 12.93 -9.28
N LEU A 177 11.76 11.80 -9.92
CA LEU A 177 10.76 10.84 -10.38
C LEU A 177 9.96 10.24 -9.22
N GLY A 178 10.63 9.84 -8.14
CA GLY A 178 9.99 9.28 -6.96
C GLY A 178 9.12 10.29 -6.22
N GLY A 179 9.62 11.52 -6.05
CA GLY A 179 8.85 12.63 -5.49
C GLY A 179 7.62 12.97 -6.33
N GLY A 180 7.77 13.03 -7.66
CA GLY A 180 6.66 13.25 -8.59
C GLY A 180 5.59 12.15 -8.52
N ALA A 181 6.01 10.89 -8.47
CA ALA A 181 5.10 9.76 -8.32
C ALA A 181 4.35 9.81 -6.98
N LEU A 182 5.03 10.14 -5.88
CA LEU A 182 4.39 10.30 -4.56
C LEU A 182 3.38 11.45 -4.55
N LEU A 183 3.72 12.59 -5.16
CA LEU A 183 2.80 13.71 -5.30
C LEU A 183 1.56 13.35 -6.12
N LEU A 184 1.74 12.64 -7.24
CA LEU A 184 0.63 12.14 -8.05
C LEU A 184 -0.26 11.19 -7.27
N VAL A 185 0.31 10.22 -6.54
CA VAL A 185 -0.46 9.29 -5.70
C VAL A 185 -1.19 10.02 -4.58
N TRP A 186 -0.54 10.98 -3.94
CA TRP A 186 -1.18 11.81 -2.92
C TRP A 186 -2.38 12.57 -3.49
N PHE A 187 -2.24 13.17 -4.67
CA PHE A 187 -3.32 13.88 -5.34
C PHE A 187 -4.47 12.94 -5.76
N THR A 188 -4.16 11.80 -6.37
CA THR A 188 -5.19 10.83 -6.82
C THR A 188 -5.94 10.20 -5.66
N VAL A 189 -5.26 9.78 -4.60
CA VAL A 189 -5.90 9.22 -3.39
C VAL A 189 -6.76 10.27 -2.70
N SER A 190 -6.28 11.51 -2.61
CA SER A 190 -7.04 12.63 -2.03
C SER A 190 -8.30 12.93 -2.83
N ALA A 191 -8.20 12.97 -4.16
CA ALA A 191 -9.33 13.16 -5.05
C ALA A 191 -10.33 11.98 -4.98
N ALA A 192 -9.83 10.74 -4.99
CA ALA A 192 -10.65 9.53 -4.98
C ALA A 192 -11.46 9.36 -3.68
N LEU A 193 -10.92 9.82 -2.55
CA LEU A 193 -11.59 9.71 -1.25
C LEU A 193 -12.43 10.94 -0.88
N ARG A 194 -12.36 12.02 -1.65
CA ARG A 194 -13.16 13.24 -1.43
C ARG A 194 -14.67 12.97 -1.45
N PRO A 195 -15.22 12.11 -2.35
CA PRO A 195 -16.65 11.78 -2.34
C PRO A 195 -17.09 11.01 -1.09
N LEU A 196 -16.20 10.23 -0.47
CA LEU A 196 -16.49 9.55 0.80
C LEU A 196 -16.65 10.55 1.95
N GLU A 197 -15.80 11.58 1.98
CA GLU A 197 -15.90 12.68 2.95
C GLU A 197 -17.23 13.43 2.78
N ARG A 198 -17.63 13.72 1.53
CA ARG A 198 -18.93 14.36 1.25
C ARG A 198 -20.11 13.49 1.68
N LEU A 199 -20.04 12.18 1.44
CA LEU A 199 -21.07 11.24 1.87
C LEU A 199 -21.16 11.19 3.40
N ARG A 200 -20.02 11.16 4.09
CA ARG A 200 -19.96 11.24 5.55
C ARG A 200 -20.64 12.51 6.05
N THR A 201 -20.27 13.67 5.53
CA THR A 201 -20.87 14.95 5.94
C THR A 201 -22.38 14.99 5.64
N ALA A 202 -22.82 14.48 4.48
CA ALA A 202 -24.24 14.39 4.13
C ALA A 202 -25.05 13.48 5.06
N VAL A 203 -24.40 12.50 5.70
CA VAL A 203 -25.03 11.64 6.72
C VAL A 203 -24.95 12.27 8.11
N GLU A 204 -23.83 12.89 8.48
CA GLU A 204 -23.64 13.55 9.79
C GLU A 204 -24.49 14.83 9.96
N GLU A 205 -24.73 15.59 8.89
CA GLU A 205 -25.55 16.81 8.92
C GLU A 205 -27.06 16.53 8.99
N ARG A 206 -27.48 15.28 8.78
CA ARG A 206 -28.90 14.91 8.89
C ARG A 206 -29.31 14.81 10.35
N GLN A 207 -30.46 15.41 10.64
CA GLN A 207 -31.09 15.25 11.95
C GLN A 207 -31.49 13.78 12.15
N PRO A 208 -31.51 13.28 13.40
CA PRO A 208 -31.88 11.89 13.71
C PRO A 208 -33.21 11.43 13.10
N ASP A 209 -34.14 12.35 12.88
CA ASP A 209 -35.48 12.09 12.33
C ASP A 209 -35.57 12.27 10.81
N ASP A 210 -34.48 12.69 10.14
CA ASP A 210 -34.46 12.91 8.68
C ASP A 210 -34.17 11.62 7.91
N LEU A 211 -35.26 10.88 7.62
CA LEU A 211 -35.25 9.59 6.92
C LEU A 211 -35.35 9.73 5.38
N ARG A 212 -35.00 10.88 4.81
CA ARG A 212 -35.01 11.05 3.34
C ARG A 212 -33.94 10.18 2.68
N SER A 213 -34.21 9.68 1.48
CA SER A 213 -33.21 8.92 0.72
C SER A 213 -31.99 9.79 0.35
N LEU A 214 -30.81 9.17 0.28
CA LEU A 214 -29.61 9.80 -0.25
C LEU A 214 -29.64 9.77 -1.79
N PRO A 215 -29.22 10.85 -2.46
CA PRO A 215 -29.20 10.92 -3.91
C PRO A 215 -28.19 9.92 -4.50
N MET A 216 -28.66 8.98 -5.33
CA MET A 216 -27.78 7.98 -5.98
C MET A 216 -26.97 8.54 -7.16
N VAL A 217 -27.38 9.69 -7.72
CA VAL A 217 -26.85 10.22 -9.00
C VAL A 217 -25.47 10.88 -8.83
N GLU A 218 -25.15 11.39 -7.63
CA GLU A 218 -23.90 12.12 -7.36
C GLU A 218 -22.77 11.23 -6.83
N VAL A 219 -22.99 9.92 -6.76
CA VAL A 219 -22.11 8.99 -6.06
C VAL A 219 -21.37 8.08 -7.05
N GLN A 220 -20.05 7.93 -6.83
CA GLN A 220 -19.17 7.06 -7.62
C GLN A 220 -19.68 5.61 -7.64
N HIS A 221 -19.37 4.86 -8.69
CA HIS A 221 -19.93 3.52 -8.93
C HIS A 221 -19.69 2.57 -7.76
N GLU A 222 -18.51 2.64 -7.15
CA GLU A 222 -18.06 1.81 -6.03
C GLU A 222 -18.83 2.07 -4.73
N LEU A 223 -19.38 3.29 -4.58
CA LEU A 223 -20.13 3.71 -3.40
C LEU A 223 -21.64 3.50 -3.55
N ARG A 224 -22.14 3.23 -4.78
CA ARG A 224 -23.58 2.98 -5.02
C ARG A 224 -24.15 1.82 -4.18
N PRO A 225 -23.46 0.66 -4.03
CA PRO A 225 -23.99 -0.42 -3.20
C PRO A 225 -24.16 -0.03 -1.74
N LEU A 226 -23.22 0.75 -1.20
CA LEU A 226 -23.29 1.25 0.19
C LEU A 226 -24.44 2.23 0.38
N VAL A 227 -24.60 3.19 -0.53
CA VAL A 227 -25.73 4.14 -0.51
C VAL A 227 -27.07 3.41 -0.68
N GLY A 228 -27.11 2.39 -1.54
CA GLY A 228 -28.28 1.54 -1.71
C GLY A 228 -28.66 0.80 -0.42
N ALA A 229 -27.68 0.19 0.26
CA ALA A 229 -27.89 -0.48 1.53
C ALA A 229 -28.38 0.49 2.62
N LEU A 230 -27.80 1.69 2.70
CA LEU A 230 -28.21 2.73 3.64
C LEU A 230 -29.64 3.22 3.36
N ASN A 231 -29.97 3.51 2.10
CA ASN A 231 -31.33 3.89 1.71
C ASN A 231 -32.35 2.80 2.04
N HIS A 232 -32.02 1.54 1.80
CA HIS A 232 -32.90 0.43 2.13
C HIS A 232 -33.09 0.29 3.66
N PHE A 233 -32.04 0.50 4.45
CA PHE A 233 -32.14 0.54 5.90
C PHE A 233 -33.04 1.69 6.38
N THR A 234 -32.84 2.91 5.86
CA THR A 234 -33.65 4.08 6.18
C THR A 234 -35.12 3.88 5.81
N GLU A 235 -35.41 3.28 4.65
CA GLU A 235 -36.78 2.96 4.24
C GLU A 235 -37.44 1.95 5.18
N ARG A 236 -36.71 0.89 5.58
CA ARG A 236 -37.21 -0.07 6.57
C ARG A 236 -37.52 0.62 7.90
N LEU A 237 -36.67 1.55 8.35
CA LEU A 237 -36.89 2.29 9.59
C LEU A 237 -38.10 3.22 9.48
N ARG A 238 -38.27 3.92 8.36
CA ARG A 238 -39.43 4.77 8.08
C ARG A 238 -40.74 3.98 8.16
N LEU A 239 -40.81 2.84 7.47
CA LEU A 239 -42.00 1.97 7.48
C LEU A 239 -42.31 1.45 8.90
N GLN A 240 -41.30 1.25 9.74
CA GLN A 240 -41.52 0.83 11.13
C GLN A 240 -42.11 1.96 11.99
N PHE A 241 -41.61 3.19 11.84
CA PHE A 241 -42.18 4.34 12.55
C PHE A 241 -43.61 4.65 12.09
N GLU A 242 -43.90 4.56 10.79
CA GLU A 242 -45.26 4.76 10.27
C GLU A 242 -46.25 3.76 10.88
N ARG A 243 -45.88 2.47 10.94
CA ARG A 243 -46.72 1.43 11.55
C ARG A 243 -46.93 1.68 13.05
N GLN A 244 -45.87 2.06 13.76
CA GLN A 244 -45.96 2.33 15.19
C GLN A 244 -46.82 3.57 15.48
N ALA A 245 -46.70 4.63 14.68
CA ALA A 245 -47.53 5.82 14.78
C ALA A 245 -49.01 5.49 14.51
N GLN A 246 -49.29 4.69 13.48
CA GLN A 246 -50.65 4.24 13.16
C GLN A 246 -51.24 3.41 14.31
N PHE A 247 -50.50 2.45 14.85
CA PHE A 247 -50.94 1.63 15.99
C PHE A 247 -51.28 2.50 17.22
N ILE A 248 -50.43 3.49 17.55
CA ILE A 248 -50.68 4.41 18.67
C ILE A 248 -51.93 5.25 18.41
N ALA A 249 -52.13 5.74 17.18
CA ALA A 249 -53.31 6.52 16.81
C ALA A 249 -54.59 5.69 16.94
N ASP A 250 -54.58 4.46 16.44
CA ASP A 250 -55.71 3.54 16.49
C ASP A 250 -56.03 3.14 17.94
N ALA A 251 -55.01 2.79 18.73
CA ALA A 251 -55.16 2.50 20.16
C ALA A 251 -55.74 3.69 20.95
N ALA A 252 -55.27 4.90 20.67
CA ALA A 252 -55.79 6.11 21.31
C ALA A 252 -57.26 6.36 20.94
N HIS A 253 -57.66 6.11 19.69
CA HIS A 253 -59.04 6.24 19.24
C HIS A 253 -59.97 5.22 19.93
N GLU A 254 -59.57 3.95 19.93
CA GLU A 254 -60.31 2.84 20.54
C GLU A 254 -60.48 3.01 22.06
N LEU A 255 -59.54 3.65 22.75
CA LEU A 255 -59.66 3.96 24.18
C LEU A 255 -60.52 5.20 24.47
N ARG A 256 -60.46 6.22 23.62
CA ARG A 256 -61.14 7.51 23.85
C ARG A 256 -62.66 7.37 23.88
N THR A 257 -63.22 6.57 22.99
CA THR A 257 -64.66 6.34 22.85
C THR A 257 -65.28 5.72 24.12
N PRO A 258 -64.80 4.56 24.63
CA PRO A 258 -65.30 3.98 25.88
C PRO A 258 -65.01 4.84 27.11
N LEU A 259 -63.88 5.56 27.15
CA LEU A 259 -63.60 6.51 28.24
C LEU A 259 -64.60 7.67 28.27
N ALA A 260 -64.97 8.22 27.11
CA ALA A 260 -65.98 9.28 27.01
C ALA A 260 -67.36 8.77 27.45
N ALA A 261 -67.73 7.54 27.04
CA ALA A 261 -68.98 6.92 27.45
C ALA A 261 -69.02 6.64 28.97
N LEU A 262 -67.92 6.16 29.55
CA LEU A 262 -67.79 5.93 30.99
C LEU A 262 -67.92 7.25 31.76
N LYS A 263 -67.24 8.31 31.31
CA LYS A 263 -67.33 9.65 31.90
C LYS A 263 -68.75 10.18 31.88
N ALA A 264 -69.44 10.12 30.74
CA ALA A 264 -70.82 10.59 30.61
C ALA A 264 -71.79 9.84 31.54
N ARG A 265 -71.61 8.53 31.71
CA ARG A 265 -72.42 7.72 32.64
C ARG A 265 -72.19 8.09 34.10
N VAL A 266 -70.94 8.30 34.50
CA VAL A 266 -70.61 8.74 35.86
C VAL A 266 -71.19 10.14 36.11
N GLU A 267 -71.07 11.07 35.17
CA GLU A 267 -71.67 12.41 35.28
C GLU A 267 -73.19 12.38 35.38
N LEU A 268 -73.86 11.46 34.67
CA LEU A 268 -75.31 11.28 34.78
C LEU A 268 -75.70 10.72 36.16
N GLY A 269 -75.00 9.70 36.65
CA GLY A 269 -75.25 9.12 37.97
C GLY A 269 -75.05 10.11 39.11
N LEU A 270 -74.06 11.01 39.01
CA LEU A 270 -73.82 12.07 39.99
C LEU A 270 -74.96 13.11 40.07
N ARG A 271 -75.80 13.22 39.04
CA ARG A 271 -76.97 14.12 39.03
C ARG A 271 -78.24 13.48 39.62
N GLU A 272 -78.23 12.17 39.79
CA GLU A 272 -79.38 11.41 40.26
C GLU A 272 -79.54 11.53 41.77
N ARG A 273 -80.77 11.50 42.29
CA ARG A 273 -81.05 11.69 43.73
C ARG A 273 -81.48 10.40 44.45
N ASP A 274 -81.78 9.36 43.69
CA ASP A 274 -82.20 8.07 44.22
C ASP A 274 -81.00 7.13 44.46
N PRO A 275 -80.78 6.66 45.70
CA PRO A 275 -79.73 5.70 46.03
C PRO A 275 -79.75 4.40 45.22
N GLN A 276 -80.92 3.93 44.75
CA GLN A 276 -81.01 2.73 43.92
C GLN A 276 -80.39 2.94 42.53
N HIS A 277 -80.56 4.14 41.96
CA HIS A 277 -79.97 4.51 40.68
C HIS A 277 -78.44 4.73 40.78
N TRP A 278 -77.93 5.13 41.95
CA TRP A 278 -76.48 5.22 42.19
C TRP A 278 -75.81 3.85 42.13
N ARG A 279 -76.37 2.84 42.79
CA ARG A 279 -75.83 1.47 42.76
C ARG A 279 -75.79 0.91 41.33
N SER A 280 -76.88 1.07 40.58
CA SER A 280 -76.94 0.68 39.16
C SER A 280 -75.90 1.40 38.28
N THR A 281 -75.66 2.70 38.53
CA THR A 281 -74.65 3.46 37.79
C THR A 281 -73.23 3.01 38.12
N LEU A 282 -72.93 2.73 39.40
CA LEU A 282 -71.64 2.20 39.83
C LEU A 282 -71.37 0.81 39.27
N GLU A 283 -72.36 -0.09 39.25
CA GLU A 283 -72.26 -1.41 38.62
C GLU A 283 -72.00 -1.29 37.10
N SER A 284 -72.70 -0.38 36.43
CA SER A 284 -72.50 -0.10 35.01
C SER A 284 -71.14 0.51 34.70
N ALA A 285 -70.59 1.33 35.60
CA ALA A 285 -69.26 1.92 35.50
C ALA A 285 -68.16 0.86 35.75
N ALA A 286 -68.36 -0.04 36.71
CA ALA A 286 -67.47 -1.18 36.95
C ALA A 286 -67.38 -2.07 35.70
N LEU A 287 -68.52 -2.47 35.13
CA LEU A 287 -68.57 -3.22 33.87
C LEU A 287 -67.90 -2.48 32.69
N GLY A 288 -68.04 -1.16 32.63
CA GLY A 288 -67.35 -0.33 31.64
C GLY A 288 -65.83 -0.33 31.80
N THR A 289 -65.35 -0.36 33.05
CA THR A 289 -63.92 -0.43 33.39
C THR A 289 -63.33 -1.82 33.08
N ASP A 290 -64.09 -2.89 33.29
CA ASP A 290 -63.68 -4.24 32.90
C ASP A 290 -63.50 -4.36 31.38
N ARG A 291 -64.41 -3.76 30.60
CA ARG A 291 -64.28 -3.70 29.13
C ARG A 291 -63.05 -2.92 28.68
N LEU A 292 -62.76 -1.78 29.30
CA LEU A 292 -61.54 -1.01 29.03
C LEU A 292 -60.28 -1.82 29.36
N THR A 293 -60.28 -2.55 30.47
CA THR A 293 -59.17 -3.43 30.87
C THR A 293 -58.95 -4.55 29.86
N HIS A 294 -60.04 -5.17 29.38
CA HIS A 294 -59.97 -6.18 28.32
C HIS A 294 -59.40 -5.62 27.02
N LEU A 295 -59.85 -4.43 26.59
CA LEU A 295 -59.36 -3.79 25.37
C LEU A 295 -57.87 -3.41 25.48
N ALA A 296 -57.44 -2.88 26.62
CA ALA A 296 -56.02 -2.61 26.89
C ALA A 296 -55.16 -3.89 26.81
N ASN A 297 -55.65 -4.99 27.38
CA ASN A 297 -54.97 -6.30 27.30
C ASN A 297 -54.90 -6.82 25.86
N GLN A 298 -55.95 -6.63 25.05
CA GLN A 298 -55.95 -6.99 23.63
C GLN A 298 -54.92 -6.19 22.84
N LEU A 299 -54.85 -4.87 23.04
CA LEU A 299 -53.85 -4.01 22.42
C LEU A 299 -52.43 -4.42 22.82
N LEU A 300 -52.19 -4.74 24.10
CA LEU A 300 -50.88 -5.21 24.58
C LEU A 300 -50.51 -6.56 23.96
N SER A 301 -51.47 -7.47 23.82
CA SER A 301 -51.27 -8.76 23.16
C SER A 301 -50.92 -8.58 21.69
N LEU A 302 -51.62 -7.69 20.98
CA LEU A 302 -51.36 -7.39 19.57
C LEU A 302 -49.95 -6.82 19.38
N ALA A 303 -49.54 -5.86 20.22
CA ALA A 303 -48.19 -5.31 20.20
C ALA A 303 -47.10 -6.38 20.44
N ARG A 304 -47.35 -7.36 21.33
CA ARG A 304 -46.42 -8.49 21.55
C ARG A 304 -46.35 -9.43 20.35
N ILE A 305 -47.48 -9.68 19.68
CA ILE A 305 -47.53 -10.53 18.48
C ILE A 305 -46.77 -9.86 17.33
N GLU A 306 -46.95 -8.57 17.09
CA GLU A 306 -46.21 -7.85 16.04
C GLU A 306 -44.70 -7.87 16.29
N ASN A 307 -44.27 -7.69 17.55
CA ASN A 307 -42.86 -7.80 17.93
C ASN A 307 -42.32 -9.24 17.78
N GLY A 308 -43.12 -10.25 18.16
CA GLY A 308 -42.75 -11.66 18.04
C GLY A 308 -42.65 -12.14 16.58
N ALA A 309 -43.60 -11.74 15.73
CA ALA A 309 -43.57 -12.03 14.30
C ALA A 309 -42.34 -11.43 13.61
N ARG A 310 -41.88 -10.26 14.06
CA ARG A 310 -40.64 -9.64 13.58
C ARG A 310 -39.40 -10.40 14.03
N ALA A 311 -39.33 -10.83 15.29
CA ALA A 311 -38.22 -11.64 15.78
C ALA A 311 -38.08 -12.97 15.00
N ILE A 312 -39.21 -13.57 14.60
CA ILE A 312 -39.24 -14.76 13.73
C ILE A 312 -38.68 -14.44 12.33
N ALA A 313 -39.12 -13.33 11.72
CA ALA A 313 -38.66 -12.90 10.40
C ALA A 313 -37.17 -12.53 10.34
N GLU A 314 -36.58 -12.11 11.46
CA GLU A 314 -35.16 -11.76 11.59
C GLU A 314 -34.27 -12.98 11.94
N GLY A 315 -34.81 -14.19 11.87
CA GLY A 315 -34.06 -15.44 12.07
C GLY A 315 -34.05 -15.95 13.51
N GLY A 316 -34.82 -15.35 14.41
CA GLY A 316 -35.00 -15.81 15.80
C GLY A 316 -35.95 -17.02 15.94
N ALA A 317 -36.38 -17.63 14.84
CA ALA A 317 -37.24 -18.80 14.86
C ALA A 317 -36.47 -20.04 15.33
N GLN A 318 -37.00 -20.75 16.32
CA GLN A 318 -36.46 -22.02 16.80
C GLN A 318 -37.37 -23.17 16.34
N GLN A 319 -36.77 -24.30 15.95
CA GLN A 319 -37.54 -25.54 15.76
C GLN A 319 -38.08 -26.00 17.10
N LEU A 320 -39.37 -26.29 17.14
CA LEU A 320 -40.07 -26.73 18.34
C LEU A 320 -40.87 -28.00 18.05
N ASP A 321 -40.77 -28.98 18.95
CA ASP A 321 -41.63 -30.17 18.91
C ASP A 321 -43.04 -29.81 19.42
N LEU A 322 -43.99 -29.76 18.49
CA LEU A 322 -45.38 -29.44 18.78
C LEU A 322 -46.06 -30.47 19.69
N SER A 323 -45.65 -31.74 19.63
CA SER A 323 -46.21 -32.80 20.49
C SER A 323 -45.76 -32.62 21.93
N GLN A 324 -44.50 -32.25 22.13
CA GLN A 324 -43.99 -31.92 23.46
C GLN A 324 -44.70 -30.69 24.03
N LEU A 325 -44.76 -29.59 23.26
CA LEU A 325 -45.41 -28.35 23.70
C LEU A 325 -46.89 -28.56 24.03
N ALA A 326 -47.64 -29.26 23.18
CA ALA A 326 -49.06 -29.53 23.39
C ALA A 326 -49.29 -30.33 24.68
N ARG A 327 -48.41 -31.29 24.98
CA ARG A 327 -48.49 -32.10 26.19
C ARG A 327 -48.15 -31.30 27.45
N GLU A 328 -47.15 -30.43 27.40
CA GLU A 328 -46.81 -29.52 28.51
C GLU A 328 -47.94 -28.54 28.81
N LEU A 329 -48.51 -27.91 27.77
CA LEU A 329 -49.66 -27.01 27.91
C LEU A 329 -50.91 -27.73 28.40
N GLY A 330 -51.16 -28.95 27.90
CA GLY A 330 -52.28 -29.78 28.36
C GLY A 330 -52.18 -30.10 29.85
N MET A 331 -51.00 -30.47 30.34
CA MET A 331 -50.76 -30.68 31.77
C MET A 331 -50.94 -29.40 32.60
N ALA A 332 -50.43 -28.25 32.11
CA ALA A 332 -50.60 -26.97 32.79
C ALA A 332 -52.06 -26.50 32.87
N MET A 333 -52.87 -26.83 31.86
CA MET A 333 -54.29 -26.44 31.78
C MET A 333 -55.24 -27.43 32.46
N ALA A 334 -54.80 -28.64 32.80
CA ALA A 334 -55.63 -29.68 33.42
C ALA A 334 -56.36 -29.24 34.70
N PRO A 335 -55.74 -28.48 35.65
CA PRO A 335 -56.43 -28.02 36.85
C PRO A 335 -57.59 -27.06 36.53
N LEU A 336 -57.39 -26.18 35.55
CA LEU A 336 -58.41 -25.23 35.11
C LEU A 336 -59.56 -25.94 34.39
N ALA A 337 -59.24 -26.89 33.51
CA ALA A 337 -60.22 -27.70 32.80
C ALA A 337 -61.10 -28.51 33.77
N HIS A 338 -60.49 -29.13 34.78
CA HIS A 338 -61.20 -29.84 35.83
C HIS A 338 -62.12 -28.91 36.63
N SER A 339 -61.64 -27.71 37.01
CA SER A 339 -62.46 -26.72 37.73
C SER A 339 -63.67 -26.21 36.94
N ARG A 340 -63.65 -26.34 35.60
CA ARG A 340 -64.73 -25.93 34.69
C ARG A 340 -65.55 -27.09 34.13
N GLY A 341 -65.25 -28.34 34.52
CA GLY A 341 -65.95 -29.53 34.03
C GLY A 341 -65.73 -29.81 32.53
N VAL A 342 -64.61 -29.35 31.96
CA VAL A 342 -64.26 -29.53 30.54
C VAL A 342 -63.22 -30.65 30.42
N ALA A 343 -63.42 -31.58 29.48
CA ALA A 343 -62.43 -32.60 29.15
C ALA A 343 -61.43 -32.06 28.12
N LEU A 344 -60.13 -32.19 28.40
CA LEU A 344 -59.06 -31.99 27.43
C LEU A 344 -58.85 -33.31 26.67
N ALA A 345 -58.95 -33.27 25.34
CA ALA A 345 -58.81 -34.43 24.45
C ALA A 345 -57.36 -34.70 24.08
#